data_AF-A0A811NAQ8-F1
#
_entry.id   AF-A0A811NAQ8-F1
#
_cell.length_a   1.000
_cell.length_b   1.000
_cell.length_c   1.000
_cell.angle_alpha   90.00
_cell.angle_beta   90.00
_cell.angle_gamma   90.00
#
_symmetry.space_group_name_H-M   'P 1'
#
loop_
_entity.id
_entity.type
_entity.pdbx_description
1 polymer ?
#
loop_
_entity_poly.entity_id
_entity_poly.type
_entity_poly.pdbx_seq_one_letter_code
_entity_poly.pdbx_strand_id
1 'polypeptide(L)'
;MAQHLLVAANRYGMERLKLMCEDKLCKYIDVGTVAAILTLVEQHHCHRLNKACFEFLSSAVNLRAVTASDGFKLLTSSCPSIMEEFIVMLGNLVP
;
A
#
# COMPACT_ATOMS: atom_id res chain seq x y z
N MET A 1 12.98 -8.36 -1.82
CA MET A 1 13.14 -8.94 -3.17
C MET A 1 11.89 -8.82 -4.04
N ALA A 2 10.70 -9.20 -3.55
CA ALA A 2 9.45 -9.07 -4.33
C ALA A 2 9.14 -7.63 -4.78
N GLN A 3 9.52 -6.61 -3.99
CA GLN A 3 9.37 -5.19 -4.35
C GLN A 3 10.18 -4.83 -5.62
N HIS A 4 11.47 -5.16 -5.68
CA HIS A 4 12.30 -4.90 -6.87
C HIS A 4 11.79 -5.66 -8.10
N LEU A 5 11.29 -6.88 -7.90
CA LEU A 5 10.71 -7.67 -8.97
C LEU A 5 9.38 -7.09 -9.48
N LEU A 6 8.56 -6.51 -8.58
CA LEU A 6 7.35 -5.76 -8.94
C LEU A 6 7.70 -4.55 -9.81
N VAL A 7 8.69 -3.75 -9.40
CA VAL A 7 9.17 -2.58 -10.16
C VAL A 7 9.61 -2.98 -11.56
N ALA A 8 10.42 -4.04 -11.67
CA ALA A 8 10.86 -4.57 -12.96
C ALA A 8 9.69 -5.09 -13.79
N ALA A 9 8.80 -5.89 -13.20
CA ALA A 9 7.64 -6.45 -13.88
C ALA A 9 6.73 -5.34 -14.44
N ASN A 10 6.48 -4.29 -13.66
CA ASN A 10 5.70 -3.13 -14.10
C ASN A 10 6.40 -2.37 -15.24
N ARG A 11 7.72 -2.15 -15.14
CA ARG A 11 8.51 -1.48 -16.18
C ARG A 11 8.53 -2.22 -17.51
N TYR A 12 8.51 -3.55 -17.49
CA TYR A 12 8.59 -4.40 -18.68
C TYR A 12 7.22 -4.97 -19.12
N GLY A 13 6.11 -4.51 -18.53
CA GLY A 13 4.76 -4.98 -18.90
C GLY A 13 4.53 -6.47 -18.65
N MET A 14 5.22 -7.05 -17.67
CA MET A 14 5.13 -8.47 -17.33
C MET A 14 3.96 -8.73 -16.37
N GLU A 15 2.73 -8.59 -16.87
CA GLU A 15 1.51 -8.60 -16.05
C GLU A 15 1.38 -9.82 -15.13
N ARG A 16 1.66 -11.03 -15.64
CA ARG A 16 1.61 -12.25 -14.80
C ARG A 16 2.61 -12.21 -13.66
N LEU A 17 3.81 -11.68 -13.90
CA LEU A 17 4.84 -11.54 -12.87
C LEU A 17 4.48 -10.46 -11.86
N LYS A 18 3.91 -9.33 -12.34
CA LYS A 18 3.38 -8.26 -11.50
C LYS A 18 2.35 -8.81 -10.51
N LEU A 19 1.37 -9.57 -10.99
CA LEU A 19 0.34 -10.21 -10.14
C LEU A 19 0.94 -11.16 -9.09
N MET A 20 1.92 -11.99 -9.46
CA MET A 20 2.59 -12.88 -8.52
C MET A 20 3.36 -12.11 -7.43
N CYS A 21 3.98 -10.98 -7.79
CA CYS A 21 4.64 -10.10 -6.84
C CYS A 21 3.64 -9.42 -5.90
N GLU A 22 2.51 -8.92 -6.42
CA GLU A 22 1.42 -8.35 -5.62
C GLU A 22 0.90 -9.38 -4.61
N ASP A 23 0.55 -10.60 -5.04
CA ASP A 23 0.08 -11.67 -4.15
C ASP A 23 1.08 -12.05 -3.06
N LYS A 24 2.38 -11.99 -3.39
CA LYS A 24 3.44 -12.25 -2.42
C LYS A 24 3.52 -11.11 -1.40
N LEU A 25 3.46 -9.85 -1.84
CA LEU A 25 3.53 -8.67 -0.99
C LEU A 25 2.31 -8.50 -0.09
N CYS A 26 1.11 -8.87 -0.56
CA CYS A 26 -0.11 -8.86 0.26
C CYS A 26 0.03 -9.67 1.55
N LYS A 27 0.82 -10.76 1.52
CA LYS A 27 1.07 -11.62 2.69
C LYS A 27 2.06 -11.03 3.70
N TYR A 28 2.74 -9.94 3.34
CA TYR A 28 3.70 -9.25 4.20
C TYR A 28 3.20 -7.89 4.69
N ILE A 29 1.93 -7.57 4.49
CA ILE A 29 1.34 -6.33 4.99
C ILE A 29 1.23 -6.42 6.51
N ASP A 30 1.94 -5.52 7.18
CA ASP A 30 1.88 -5.31 8.63
C ASP A 30 2.11 -3.82 8.93
N VAL A 31 2.09 -3.45 10.22
CA VAL A 31 2.25 -2.05 10.65
C VAL A 31 3.57 -1.43 10.21
N GLY A 32 4.66 -2.21 10.18
CA GLY A 32 5.99 -1.73 9.80
C GLY A 32 6.22 -1.70 8.29
N THR A 33 5.51 -2.53 7.52
CA THR A 33 5.72 -2.66 6.06
C THR A 33 4.70 -1.90 5.22
N VAL A 34 3.49 -1.65 5.73
CA VAL A 34 2.38 -1.09 4.94
C VAL A 34 2.72 0.28 4.35
N ALA A 35 3.52 1.11 5.04
CA ALA A 35 3.94 2.40 4.52
C ALA A 35 4.82 2.26 3.26
N ALA A 36 5.80 1.36 3.30
CA ALA A 36 6.67 1.08 2.16
C ALA A 36 5.91 0.41 1.01
N ILE A 37 4.93 -0.44 1.32
CA ILE A 37 4.08 -1.09 0.32
C ILE A 37 3.17 -0.06 -0.37
N LEU A 38 2.56 0.86 0.38
CA LEU A 38 1.76 1.95 -0.16
C LEU A 38 2.56 2.86 -1.10
N THR A 39 3.83 3.15 -0.78
CA THR A 39 4.72 3.88 -1.72
C THR A 39 4.85 3.17 -3.07
N LEU A 40 4.98 1.85 -3.07
CA LEU A 40 5.11 1.06 -4.31
C LEU A 40 3.81 1.06 -5.11
N VAL A 41 2.66 1.01 -4.42
CA VAL A 41 1.35 1.06 -5.05
C VAL A 41 1.16 2.39 -5.79
N GLU A 42 1.49 3.50 -5.15
CA GLU A 42 1.40 4.84 -5.74
C GLU A 42 2.29 4.96 -7.00
N GLN A 43 3.52 4.46 -6.92
CA GLN A 43 4.48 4.57 -8.02
C GLN A 43 4.19 3.65 -9.22
N HIS A 44 3.47 2.54 -9.02
CA HIS A 44 3.32 1.49 -10.02
C HIS A 44 1.88 1.07 -10.30
N HIS A 45 0.90 1.79 -9.75
CA HIS A 45 -0.54 1.56 -9.94
C HIS A 45 -0.91 0.08 -9.76
N CYS A 46 -0.55 -0.48 -8.60
CA CYS A 46 -0.79 -1.90 -8.26
C CYS A 46 -2.13 -2.05 -7.54
N HIS A 47 -3.21 -2.23 -8.28
CA HIS A 47 -4.58 -2.17 -7.73
C HIS A 47 -4.89 -3.26 -6.69
N ARG A 48 -4.41 -4.50 -6.84
CA ARG A 48 -4.69 -5.55 -5.84
C ARG A 48 -3.95 -5.27 -4.55
N LEU A 49 -2.68 -4.90 -4.67
CA LEU A 49 -1.86 -4.54 -3.51
C LEU A 49 -2.42 -3.31 -2.79
N ASN A 50 -2.98 -2.34 -3.51
CA ASN A 50 -3.66 -1.19 -2.93
C ASN A 50 -4.84 -1.62 -2.06
N LYS A 51 -5.73 -2.44 -2.64
CA LYS A 51 -6.92 -2.96 -1.96
C LYS A 51 -6.56 -3.71 -0.68
N ALA A 52 -5.53 -4.56 -0.72
CA ALA A 52 -5.08 -5.30 0.46
C ALA A 52 -4.52 -4.38 1.56
N CYS A 53 -3.82 -3.30 1.20
CA CYS A 53 -3.36 -2.30 2.17
C CYS A 53 -4.54 -1.59 2.85
N PHE A 54 -5.53 -1.17 2.07
CA PHE A 54 -6.72 -0.53 2.60
C PHE A 54 -7.58 -1.47 3.46
N GLU A 55 -7.71 -2.74 3.07
CA GLU A 55 -8.37 -3.77 3.89
C GLU A 55 -7.64 -3.95 5.23
N PHE A 56 -6.31 -3.99 5.26
CA PHE A 56 -5.54 -4.04 6.51
C PHE A 56 -5.76 -2.80 7.39
N LEU A 57 -5.87 -1.62 6.77
CA LEU A 57 -6.05 -0.32 7.44
C LEU A 57 -7.49 -0.05 7.87
N SER A 58 -8.46 -0.86 7.41
CA SER A 58 -9.86 -0.77 7.85
C SER A 58 -10.05 -1.10 9.34
N SER A 59 -9.11 -1.84 9.94
CA SER A 59 -9.07 -2.11 11.38
C SER A 59 -8.59 -0.87 12.14
N ALA A 60 -9.42 -0.34 13.05
CA ALA A 60 -9.09 0.82 13.87
C ALA A 60 -7.79 0.64 14.70
N VAL A 61 -7.46 -0.59 15.10
CA VAL A 61 -6.22 -0.90 15.83
C VAL A 61 -5.00 -0.75 14.93
N ASN A 62 -5.06 -1.37 13.74
CA ASN A 62 -3.98 -1.28 12.74
C ASN A 62 -3.80 0.16 12.26
N LEU A 63 -4.91 0.84 11.99
CA LEU A 63 -4.94 2.25 11.60
C LEU A 63 -4.21 3.14 12.61
N ARG A 64 -4.53 3.01 13.90
CA ARG A 64 -3.86 3.78 14.97
C ARG A 64 -2.37 3.45 15.06
N ALA A 65 -2.02 2.17 14.96
CA ALA A 65 -0.61 1.76 15.02
C ALA A 65 0.20 2.30 13.84
N VAL A 66 -0.37 2.26 12.63
CA VAL A 66 0.26 2.74 11.40
C VAL A 66 0.40 4.26 11.40
N THR A 67 -0.65 4.99 11.77
CA THR A 67 -0.61 6.46 11.84
C THR A 67 0.36 6.99 12.90
N ALA A 68 0.63 6.20 13.95
CA ALA A 68 1.67 6.53 14.93
C ALA A 68 3.10 6.27 14.43
N SER A 69 3.27 5.45 13.38
CA SER A 69 4.58 5.08 12.86
C SER A 69 5.27 6.22 12.09
N ASP A 70 6.58 6.32 12.22
CA ASP A 70 7.36 7.33 11.46
C ASP A 70 7.37 7.03 9.96
N GLY A 71 7.28 5.76 9.57
CA GLY A 71 7.17 5.35 8.17
C GLY A 71 5.93 5.94 7.49
N PHE A 72 4.79 5.97 8.20
CA PHE A 72 3.57 6.58 7.66
C PHE A 72 3.66 8.10 7.60
N LYS A 73 4.27 8.77 8.59
CA LYS A 73 4.51 10.23 8.53
C LYS A 73 5.37 10.59 7.32
N LEU A 74 6.45 9.85 7.07
CA LEU A 74 7.31 10.05 5.90
C LEU A 74 6.55 9.81 4.59
N LEU A 75 5.70 8.79 4.55
CA LEU A 75 4.83 8.51 3.40
C LEU A 75 3.94 9.70 3.07
N THR A 76 3.24 10.25 4.06
CA THR A 76 2.32 11.39 3.86
C THR A 76 3.03 12.66 3.39
N SER A 77 4.29 12.85 3.77
CA SER A 77 5.13 13.96 3.31
C SER A 77 5.64 13.75 1.87
N SER A 78 5.97 12.50 1.52
CA SER A 78 6.57 12.17 0.22
C SER A 78 5.53 11.94 -0.89
N CYS A 79 4.33 11.49 -0.52
CA CYS A 79 3.25 11.09 -1.43
C CYS A 79 1.89 11.57 -0.87
N PRO A 80 1.55 12.86 -1.01
CA PRO A 80 0.32 13.42 -0.43
C PRO A 80 -0.97 12.86 -1.05
N SER A 81 -0.95 12.40 -2.30
CA SER A 81 -2.07 11.73 -2.99
C SER A 81 -2.60 10.51 -2.23
N ILE A 82 -1.71 9.75 -1.59
CA ILE A 82 -2.11 8.59 -0.76
C ILE A 82 -3.00 9.05 0.40
N MET A 83 -2.74 10.23 0.97
CA MET A 83 -3.56 10.79 2.05
C MET A 83 -4.98 11.12 1.55
N GLU A 84 -5.13 11.60 0.32
CA GLU A 84 -6.45 11.86 -0.29
C GLU A 84 -7.24 10.57 -0.49
N GLU A 85 -6.63 9.52 -1.06
CA GLU A 85 -7.27 8.20 -1.15
C GLU A 85 -7.63 7.64 0.24
N PHE A 86 -6.78 7.89 1.23
CA PHE A 86 -7.02 7.48 2.61
C PHE A 86 -8.21 8.18 3.25
N ILE A 87 -8.35 9.49 3.03
CA ILE A 87 -9.50 10.27 3.51
C ILE A 87 -10.78 9.78 2.85
N VAL A 88 -10.76 9.50 1.54
CA VAL A 88 -11.91 8.95 0.81
C VAL A 88 -12.28 7.56 1.35
N MET A 89 -11.30 6.69 1.60
CA MET A 89 -11.53 5.36 2.18
C MET A 89 -12.21 5.46 3.56
N LEU A 90 -11.71 6.34 4.44
CA LEU A 90 -12.29 6.54 5.78
C LEU A 90 -13.69 7.16 5.72
N GLY A 91 -13.94 8.06 4.78
CA GLY A 91 -15.28 8.64 4.54
C GLY A 91 -16.31 7.59 4.11
N ASN A 92 -15.91 6.58 3.35
CA ASN A 92 -16.77 5.46 2.94
C ASN A 92 -17.00 4.42 4.06
N LEU A 93 -16.24 4.50 5.16
CA LEU A 93 -16.38 3.61 6.33
C LEU A 93 -17.38 4.13 7.37
N VAL A 94 -17.88 5.36 7.22
CA VAL A 94 -18.91 5.95 8.07
C VAL A 94 -20.23 5.92 7.29
N PRO A 95 -21.26 5.17 7.72
CA PRO A 95 -22.57 5.14 7.07
C PRO A 95 -23.36 6.45 7.21
#